data_AF-A0A4R0VQ59-F1
#
_entry.id   AF-A0A4R0VQ59-F1
#
_cell.length_a   1.000
_cell.length_b   1.000
_cell.length_c   1.000
_cell.angle_alpha   90.00
_cell.angle_beta   90.00
_cell.angle_gamma   90.00
#
_symmetry.space_group_name_H-M   'P 1'
#
loop_
_entity.id
_entity.type
_entity.pdbx_description
1 polymer ?
#
loop_
_entity_poly.entity_id
_entity_poly.type
_entity_poly.pdbx_seq_one_letter_code
_entity_poly.pdbx_strand_id
1 'polypeptide(L)'
;MDTDFDLENKVLMIRRSVSHGADDLGPSRIGRLKTKGSRRTVPIPDMLIPLIRMHLEDRPDQSNHMFFQAKRGEILCQNTLRNHFMKARKAAGRPDLQFRTLRVTHATRLMLDGSSLKETMDALGHVREETTLRHYLRAVPEHQREAAERTAAYLLSADPSLAIASLPPAPAGLDADGDAGDMAALALLLGQVSTLMAGIAARNAQPAG
;
A
#
# COMPACT_ATOMS: atom_id res chain seq x y z
N MET A 1 -3.03 -19.16 29.08
CA MET A 1 -1.76 -18.94 28.36
C MET A 1 -2.08 -18.02 27.19
N ASP A 2 -1.64 -16.77 27.26
CA ASP A 2 -2.07 -15.71 26.33
C ASP A 2 -1.63 -16.03 24.90
N THR A 3 -2.59 -16.41 24.05
CA THR A 3 -2.39 -16.53 22.61
C THR A 3 -1.95 -15.19 22.04
N ASP A 4 -1.00 -15.18 21.12
CA ASP A 4 -0.57 -13.95 20.44
C ASP A 4 -1.65 -13.42 19.46
N PHE A 5 -2.70 -14.20 19.21
CA PHE A 5 -3.87 -13.82 18.43
C PHE A 5 -5.04 -13.50 19.36
N ASP A 6 -5.62 -12.33 19.16
CA ASP A 6 -6.92 -11.93 19.70
C ASP A 6 -7.87 -11.78 18.50
N LEU A 7 -8.60 -12.85 18.20
CA LEU A 7 -9.48 -12.91 17.02
C LEU A 7 -10.80 -12.17 17.22
N GLU A 8 -11.17 -11.88 18.46
CA GLU A 8 -12.37 -11.10 18.79
C GLU A 8 -12.12 -9.62 18.51
N ASN A 9 -11.00 -9.09 19.01
CA ASN A 9 -10.58 -7.72 18.73
C ASN A 9 -9.83 -7.58 17.40
N LYS A 10 -9.60 -8.68 16.68
CA LYS A 10 -8.97 -8.75 15.35
C LYS A 10 -7.55 -8.19 15.36
N VAL A 11 -6.74 -8.58 16.34
CA VAL A 11 -5.37 -8.10 16.49
C VAL A 11 -4.36 -9.23 16.73
N LEU A 12 -3.17 -9.04 16.17
CA LEU A 12 -1.99 -9.88 16.36
C LEU A 12 -0.95 -9.15 17.21
N MET A 13 -0.57 -9.74 18.34
CA MET A 13 0.39 -9.19 19.28
C MET A 13 1.78 -9.78 19.01
N ILE A 14 2.68 -8.96 18.48
CA ILE A 14 4.06 -9.38 18.19
C ILE A 14 4.92 -9.06 19.41
N ARG A 15 5.19 -10.09 20.23
CA ARG A 15 5.87 -9.94 21.54
C ARG A 15 7.22 -10.65 21.63
N ARG A 16 7.46 -11.62 20.75
CA ARG A 16 8.61 -12.54 20.80
C ARG A 16 9.13 -12.82 19.38
N SER A 17 10.35 -13.34 19.28
CA SER A 17 10.95 -13.80 18.01
C SER A 17 11.75 -15.06 18.21
N VAL A 18 11.83 -15.90 17.19
CA VAL A 18 12.69 -17.09 17.18
C VAL A 18 14.08 -16.72 16.65
N SER A 19 15.15 -17.05 17.38
CA SER A 19 16.55 -16.88 16.97
C SER A 19 17.42 -18.07 17.39
N HIS A 20 18.67 -18.16 16.91
CA HIS A 20 19.60 -19.25 17.25
C HIS A 20 20.64 -18.85 18.31
N GLY A 21 20.27 -17.98 19.26
CA GLY A 21 21.19 -17.47 20.28
C GLY A 21 22.06 -16.30 19.80
N ALA A 22 23.07 -15.92 20.59
CA ALA A 22 23.92 -14.75 20.31
C ALA A 22 24.78 -14.92 19.04
N ASP A 23 25.24 -16.14 18.80
CA ASP A 23 26.13 -16.46 17.67
C ASP A 23 25.38 -16.94 16.43
N ASP A 24 24.04 -17.02 16.49
CA ASP A 24 23.14 -17.56 15.46
C ASP A 24 23.46 -19.00 14.99
N LEU A 25 24.22 -19.75 15.79
CA LEU A 25 24.65 -21.13 15.51
C LEU A 25 23.96 -22.19 16.39
N GLY A 26 23.19 -21.77 17.39
CA GLY A 26 22.52 -22.66 18.34
C GLY A 26 21.19 -23.23 17.84
N PRO A 27 20.49 -24.05 18.67
CA PRO A 27 19.14 -24.47 18.37
C PRO A 27 18.19 -23.25 18.34
N SER A 28 17.08 -23.36 17.60
CA SER A 28 16.05 -22.33 17.59
C SER A 28 15.47 -22.14 19.00
N ARG A 29 15.41 -20.89 19.46
CA ARG A 29 14.91 -20.50 20.79
C ARG A 29 13.97 -19.32 20.67
N ILE A 30 12.96 -19.26 21.52
CA ILE A 30 12.10 -18.10 21.63
C ILE A 30 12.82 -17.04 22.47
N GLY A 31 13.23 -15.97 21.81
CA GLY A 31 13.89 -14.83 22.44
C GLY A 31 12.96 -13.63 22.60
N ARG A 32 13.44 -12.65 23.37
CA ARG A 32 12.89 -11.30 23.32
C ARG A 32 13.16 -10.70 21.94
N LEU A 33 12.27 -9.83 21.50
CA LEU A 33 12.48 -9.06 20.30
C LEU A 33 13.74 -8.19 20.42
N LYS A 34 14.42 -7.99 19.28
CA LYS A 34 15.73 -7.32 19.20
C LYS A 34 15.73 -5.89 19.79
N THR A 35 14.60 -5.19 19.74
CA THR A 35 14.46 -3.83 20.27
C THR A 35 13.11 -3.63 20.96
N LYS A 36 13.00 -2.64 21.87
CA LYS A 36 11.74 -2.27 22.52
C LYS A 36 10.63 -1.94 21.49
N GLY A 37 10.97 -1.19 20.44
CA GLY A 37 10.02 -0.82 19.37
C GLY A 37 9.64 -1.95 18.40
N SER A 38 10.19 -3.15 18.58
CA SER A 38 9.74 -4.32 17.82
C SER A 38 8.43 -4.91 18.35
N ARG A 39 8.10 -4.62 19.62
CA ARG A 39 6.84 -5.03 20.25
C ARG A 39 5.72 -4.18 19.68
N ARG A 40 4.71 -4.83 19.09
CA ARG A 40 3.62 -4.12 18.43
C ARG A 40 2.37 -4.97 18.35
N THR A 41 1.26 -4.30 18.15
CA THR A 41 -0.03 -4.90 17.84
C THR A 41 -0.37 -4.54 16.40
N VAL A 42 -0.73 -5.53 15.59
CA VAL A 42 -1.04 -5.34 14.17
C VAL A 42 -2.49 -5.77 13.94
N PRO A 43 -3.32 -4.98 13.24
CA PRO A 43 -4.67 -5.38 12.90
C PRO A 43 -4.66 -6.61 11.97
N ILE A 44 -5.58 -7.54 12.21
CA ILE A 44 -5.81 -8.72 11.38
C ILE A 44 -6.97 -8.39 10.44
N PRO A 45 -6.77 -8.40 9.12
CA PRO A 45 -7.87 -8.27 8.16
C PRO A 45 -8.94 -9.34 8.35
N ASP A 46 -10.21 -8.97 8.22
CA ASP A 46 -11.35 -9.88 8.42
C ASP A 46 -11.26 -11.16 7.59
N MET A 47 -10.79 -11.04 6.35
CA MET A 47 -10.62 -12.18 5.44
C MET A 47 -9.59 -13.21 5.95
N LEU A 48 -8.65 -12.83 6.82
CA LEU A 48 -7.66 -13.75 7.37
C LEU A 48 -8.14 -14.48 8.63
N ILE A 49 -9.13 -13.94 9.34
CA ILE A 49 -9.65 -14.54 10.58
C ILE A 49 -10.10 -16.00 10.39
N PRO A 50 -10.94 -16.36 9.39
CA PRO A 50 -11.33 -17.75 9.21
C PRO A 50 -10.14 -18.66 8.86
N LEU A 51 -9.16 -18.17 8.09
CA LEU A 51 -7.96 -18.93 7.73
C LEU A 51 -7.07 -19.18 8.96
N ILE A 52 -6.91 -18.19 9.82
CA ILE A 52 -6.14 -18.29 11.06
C ILE A 52 -6.82 -19.27 12.01
N ARG A 53 -8.16 -19.20 12.14
CA ARG A 53 -8.95 -20.11 12.96
C ARG A 53 -8.80 -21.55 12.50
N MET A 54 -9.06 -21.81 11.23
CA MET A 54 -8.89 -23.14 10.62
C MET A 54 -7.49 -23.68 10.85
N HIS A 55 -6.46 -22.85 10.61
CA HIS A 55 -5.08 -23.26 10.84
C HIS A 55 -4.79 -23.61 12.30
N LEU A 56 -5.36 -22.87 13.27
CA LEU A 56 -5.20 -23.15 14.71
C LEU A 56 -5.89 -24.44 15.14
N GLU A 57 -7.06 -24.74 14.58
CA GLU A 57 -7.85 -25.95 14.84
C GLU A 57 -7.20 -27.20 14.22
N ASP A 58 -6.64 -27.08 13.02
CA ASP A 58 -6.01 -28.18 12.28
C ASP A 58 -4.56 -28.48 12.71
N ARG A 59 -4.04 -27.81 13.75
CA ARG A 59 -2.66 -28.03 14.19
C ARG A 59 -2.48 -29.47 14.71
N PRO A 60 -1.36 -30.13 14.35
CA PRO A 60 -1.14 -31.52 14.74
C PRO A 60 -0.95 -31.71 16.25
N ASP A 61 -0.43 -30.70 16.96
CA ASP A 61 -0.27 -30.73 18.41
C ASP A 61 -0.92 -29.50 19.06
N GLN A 62 -2.09 -29.68 19.66
CA GLN A 62 -2.81 -28.57 20.31
C GLN A 62 -2.14 -28.06 21.59
N SER A 63 -1.24 -28.86 22.20
CA SER A 63 -0.48 -28.44 23.38
C SER A 63 0.68 -27.51 23.02
N ASN A 64 1.17 -27.55 21.77
CA ASN A 64 2.20 -26.65 21.28
C ASN A 64 1.59 -25.30 20.84
N HIS A 65 2.01 -24.22 21.49
CA HIS A 65 1.52 -22.86 21.23
C HIS A 65 2.07 -22.20 19.95
N MET A 66 3.01 -22.82 19.24
CA MET A 66 3.50 -22.29 17.98
C MET A 66 2.38 -22.28 16.93
N PHE A 67 2.26 -21.16 16.21
CA PHE A 67 1.32 -21.05 15.08
C PHE A 67 1.77 -21.97 13.94
N PHE A 68 3.03 -21.87 13.52
CA PHE A 68 3.63 -22.81 12.57
C PHE A 68 4.42 -23.88 13.33
N GLN A 69 3.93 -25.12 13.30
CA GLN A 69 4.54 -26.23 14.02
C GLN A 69 5.56 -26.97 13.16
N ALA A 70 6.67 -27.38 13.79
CA ALA A 70 7.65 -28.22 13.14
C ALA A 70 7.14 -29.67 13.11
N LYS A 71 7.46 -30.42 12.04
CA LYS A 71 7.21 -31.87 12.01
C LYS A 71 8.03 -32.62 13.07
N ARG A 72 9.20 -32.07 13.44
CA ARG A 72 10.09 -32.59 14.48
C ARG A 72 10.66 -31.41 15.27
N GLY A 73 10.67 -31.52 16.60
CA GLY A 73 11.10 -30.46 17.50
C GLY A 73 9.97 -29.50 17.86
N GLU A 74 10.21 -28.67 18.88
CA GLU A 74 9.20 -27.76 19.43
C GLU A 74 8.97 -26.52 18.55
N ILE A 75 10.04 -25.99 17.95
CA ILE A 75 10.05 -24.74 17.19
C ILE A 75 10.44 -25.00 15.74
N LEU A 76 9.71 -24.41 14.79
CA LEU A 76 10.05 -24.47 13.37
C LEU A 76 11.38 -23.75 13.10
N CYS A 77 12.38 -24.50 12.64
CA CYS A 77 13.67 -23.94 12.25
C CYS A 77 13.52 -22.99 11.04
N GLN A 78 14.21 -21.84 11.10
CA GLN A 78 14.15 -20.81 10.05
C GLN A 78 14.58 -21.34 8.67
N ASN A 79 15.56 -22.25 8.62
CA ASN A 79 15.98 -22.87 7.35
C ASN A 79 14.87 -23.70 6.71
N THR A 80 14.02 -24.36 7.51
CA THR A 80 12.88 -25.12 7.01
C THR A 80 11.84 -24.18 6.40
N LEU A 81 11.51 -23.08 7.10
CA LEU A 81 10.62 -22.05 6.57
C LEU A 81 11.17 -21.44 5.27
N ARG A 82 12.46 -21.12 5.23
CA ARG A 82 13.13 -20.63 4.03
C ARG A 82 13.00 -21.63 2.88
N ASN A 83 13.23 -22.92 3.13
CA ASN A 83 13.12 -23.97 2.11
C ASN A 83 11.69 -24.12 1.58
N HIS A 84 10.67 -24.02 2.45
CA HIS A 84 9.27 -23.99 2.01
C HIS A 84 9.00 -22.79 1.09
N PHE A 85 9.49 -21.60 1.46
CA PHE A 85 9.35 -20.42 0.60
C PHE A 85 10.10 -20.58 -0.73
N MET A 86 11.30 -21.17 -0.73
CA MET A 86 12.06 -21.42 -1.97
C MET A 86 11.29 -22.34 -2.94
N LYS A 87 10.50 -23.29 -2.43
CA LYS A 87 9.61 -24.12 -3.25
C LYS A 87 8.42 -23.30 -3.76
N ALA A 88 7.76 -22.55 -2.88
CA ALA A 88 6.60 -21.72 -3.23
C ALA A 88 6.95 -20.67 -4.31
N ARG A 89 8.08 -19.97 -4.18
CA ARG A 89 8.50 -18.96 -5.17
C ARG A 89 8.79 -19.56 -6.55
N LYS A 90 9.30 -20.80 -6.60
CA LYS A 90 9.53 -21.51 -7.86
C LYS A 90 8.21 -21.93 -8.50
N ALA A 91 7.29 -22.45 -7.72
CA ALA A 91 5.95 -22.81 -8.18
C ALA A 91 5.17 -21.58 -8.71
N ALA A 92 5.39 -20.41 -8.11
CA ALA A 92 4.83 -19.14 -8.57
C ALA A 92 5.56 -18.52 -9.78
N GLY A 93 6.57 -19.18 -10.37
CA GLY A 93 7.34 -18.64 -11.49
C GLY A 93 8.23 -17.45 -11.14
N ARG A 94 8.53 -17.25 -9.85
CA ARG A 94 9.25 -16.07 -9.32
C ARG A 94 10.48 -16.45 -8.47
N PRO A 95 11.48 -17.12 -9.07
CA PRO A 95 12.69 -17.56 -8.36
C PRO A 95 13.58 -16.42 -7.86
N ASP A 96 13.34 -15.19 -8.31
CA ASP A 96 14.01 -13.97 -7.89
C ASP A 96 13.60 -13.51 -6.47
N LEU A 97 12.41 -13.91 -6.00
CA LEU A 97 11.86 -13.43 -4.73
C LEU A 97 12.63 -13.97 -3.52
N GLN A 98 12.91 -13.10 -2.56
CA GLN A 98 13.41 -13.47 -1.24
C GLN A 98 12.27 -13.41 -0.21
N PHE A 99 12.42 -14.09 0.92
CA PHE A 99 11.38 -14.07 1.97
C PHE A 99 11.09 -12.64 2.47
N ARG A 100 12.13 -11.80 2.58
CA ARG A 100 12.02 -10.39 2.93
C ARG A 100 11.15 -9.60 1.93
N THR A 101 11.08 -10.02 0.67
CA THR A 101 10.30 -9.32 -0.36
C THR A 101 8.83 -9.24 0.02
N LEU A 102 8.27 -10.25 0.70
CA LEU A 102 6.88 -10.20 1.20
C LEU A 102 6.64 -8.96 2.09
N ARG A 103 7.59 -8.65 2.96
CA ARG A 103 7.52 -7.51 3.87
C ARG A 103 7.74 -6.18 3.16
N VAL A 104 8.58 -6.16 2.12
CA VAL A 104 8.75 -4.99 1.24
C VAL A 104 7.45 -4.71 0.48
N THR A 105 6.84 -5.74 -0.09
CA THR A 105 5.54 -5.64 -0.78
C THR A 105 4.46 -5.12 0.15
N HIS A 106 4.36 -5.65 1.38
CA HIS A 106 3.40 -5.16 2.35
C HIS A 106 3.60 -3.67 2.67
N ALA A 107 4.84 -3.25 2.96
CA ALA A 107 5.17 -1.86 3.28
C ALA A 107 4.84 -0.90 2.12
N THR A 108 5.24 -1.29 0.90
CA THR A 108 4.95 -0.52 -0.30
C THR A 108 3.44 -0.41 -0.49
N ARG A 109 2.69 -1.53 -0.39
CA ARG A 109 1.25 -1.53 -0.60
C ARG A 109 0.48 -0.66 0.40
N LEU A 110 0.85 -0.69 1.69
CA LEU A 110 0.25 0.20 2.70
C LEU A 110 0.35 1.66 2.30
N MET A 111 1.51 2.09 1.81
CA MET A 111 1.75 3.46 1.37
C MET A 111 0.96 3.80 0.10
N LEU A 112 0.89 2.88 -0.87
CA LEU A 112 0.10 3.09 -2.08
C LEU A 112 -1.40 3.23 -1.76
N ASP A 113 -1.88 2.49 -0.76
CA ASP A 113 -3.26 2.53 -0.26
C ASP A 113 -3.53 3.73 0.66
N GLY A 114 -2.55 4.65 0.80
CA GLY A 114 -2.74 5.93 1.49
C GLY A 114 -2.39 5.95 2.98
N SER A 115 -1.80 4.89 3.52
CA SER A 115 -1.24 4.96 4.88
C SER A 115 -0.15 6.02 4.94
N SER A 116 0.09 6.59 6.12
CA SER A 116 1.25 7.44 6.39
C SER A 116 2.53 6.61 6.56
N LEU A 117 3.69 7.28 6.48
CA LEU A 117 4.98 6.65 6.78
C LEU A 117 5.00 6.11 8.22
N LYS A 118 4.40 6.83 9.16
CA LYS A 118 4.36 6.46 10.57
C LYS A 118 3.54 5.19 10.81
N GLU A 119 2.34 5.09 10.24
CA GLU A 119 1.51 3.88 10.31
C GLU A 119 2.22 2.68 9.67
N THR A 120 2.88 2.89 8.54
CA THR A 120 3.69 1.85 7.87
C THR A 120 4.85 1.40 8.76
N MET A 121 5.56 2.33 9.39
CA MET A 121 6.64 2.00 10.34
C MET A 121 6.14 1.22 11.54
N ASP A 122 4.98 1.58 12.08
CA ASP A 122 4.38 0.93 13.23
C ASP A 122 3.94 -0.50 12.87
N ALA A 123 3.32 -0.70 11.71
CA ALA A 123 2.97 -2.03 11.19
C ALA A 123 4.22 -2.92 10.99
N LEU A 124 5.33 -2.34 10.55
CA LEU A 124 6.59 -3.04 10.39
C LEU A 124 7.29 -3.26 11.75
N GLY A 125 7.18 -2.34 12.71
CA GLY A 125 8.00 -2.33 13.92
C GLY A 125 9.41 -1.79 13.68
N HIS A 126 9.54 -0.78 12.80
CA HIS A 126 10.79 -0.05 12.61
C HIS A 126 10.82 1.20 13.48
N VAL A 127 11.91 1.38 14.22
CA VAL A 127 12.12 2.57 15.06
C VAL A 127 12.73 3.72 14.24
N ARG A 128 13.55 3.41 13.24
CA ARG A 128 14.24 4.40 12.39
C ARG A 128 13.58 4.46 11.02
N GLU A 129 13.21 5.67 10.60
CA GLU A 129 12.64 5.96 9.28
C GLU A 129 13.54 5.47 8.14
N GLU A 130 14.85 5.73 8.25
CA GLU A 130 15.86 5.33 7.27
C GLU A 130 15.77 3.83 6.92
N THR A 131 15.46 2.97 7.91
CA THR A 131 15.34 1.53 7.68
C THR A 131 14.16 1.21 6.76
N THR A 132 13.04 1.91 6.94
CA THR A 132 11.83 1.75 6.11
C THR A 132 12.06 2.30 4.71
N LEU A 133 12.52 3.55 4.62
CA LEU A 133 12.77 4.24 3.34
C LEU A 133 13.80 3.50 2.48
N ARG A 134 14.94 3.10 3.07
CA ARG A 134 16.03 2.47 2.32
C ARG A 134 15.74 1.04 1.88
N HIS A 135 15.02 0.27 2.69
CA HIS A 135 14.94 -1.17 2.48
C HIS A 135 13.55 -1.74 2.22
N TYR A 136 12.48 -0.98 2.48
CA TYR A 136 11.12 -1.51 2.44
C TYR A 136 10.16 -0.69 1.59
N LEU A 137 10.51 0.55 1.25
CA LEU A 137 9.74 1.36 0.31
C LEU A 137 10.33 1.27 -1.08
N ARG A 138 9.47 1.04 -2.07
CA ARG A 138 9.79 1.03 -3.49
C ARG A 138 8.94 2.07 -4.19
N ALA A 139 9.56 2.87 -5.05
CA ALA A 139 8.81 3.70 -5.98
C ALA A 139 8.13 2.79 -7.01
N VAL A 140 6.86 3.06 -7.29
CA VAL A 140 6.08 2.37 -8.32
C VAL A 140 5.72 3.42 -9.37
N PRO A 141 6.40 3.44 -10.53
CA PRO A 141 6.24 4.48 -11.54
C PRO A 141 4.79 4.69 -11.98
N GLU A 142 4.03 3.59 -12.10
CA GLU A 142 2.63 3.62 -12.48
C GLU A 142 1.78 4.39 -11.46
N HIS A 143 2.00 4.15 -10.16
CA HIS A 143 1.29 4.88 -9.10
C HIS A 143 1.71 6.35 -9.06
N GLN A 144 2.97 6.67 -9.32
CA GLN A 144 3.43 8.05 -9.42
C GLN A 144 2.70 8.79 -10.55
N ARG A 145 2.51 8.14 -11.70
CA ARG A 145 1.72 8.68 -12.80
C ARG A 145 0.26 8.88 -12.39
N GLU A 146 -0.39 7.87 -11.84
CA GLU A 146 -1.77 7.97 -11.37
C GLU A 146 -1.97 9.06 -10.32
N ALA A 147 -1.00 9.25 -9.41
CA ALA A 147 -1.03 10.30 -8.41
C ALA A 147 -0.93 11.70 -9.06
N ALA A 148 -0.07 11.86 -10.07
CA ALA A 148 0.03 13.10 -10.83
C ALA A 148 -1.29 13.42 -11.55
N GLU A 149 -1.88 12.45 -12.24
CA GLU A 149 -3.17 12.62 -12.94
C GLU A 149 -4.30 12.95 -11.96
N ARG A 150 -4.38 12.27 -10.80
CA ARG A 150 -5.37 12.59 -9.75
C ARG A 150 -5.20 14.00 -9.21
N THR A 151 -3.96 14.46 -9.04
CA THR A 151 -3.66 15.81 -8.56
C THR A 151 -4.09 16.85 -9.60
N ALA A 152 -3.75 16.62 -10.87
CA ALA A 152 -4.17 17.49 -11.96
C ALA A 152 -5.71 17.58 -12.03
N ALA A 153 -6.40 16.44 -12.03
CA ALA A 153 -7.86 16.40 -12.04
C ALA A 153 -8.49 17.16 -10.85
N TYR A 154 -7.94 17.00 -9.65
CA TYR A 154 -8.41 17.74 -8.47
C TYR A 154 -8.25 19.26 -8.64
N LEU A 155 -7.08 19.72 -9.08
CA LEU A 155 -6.81 21.15 -9.29
C LEU A 155 -7.73 21.75 -10.36
N LEU A 156 -7.92 21.04 -11.48
CA LEU A 156 -8.82 21.46 -12.56
C LEU A 156 -10.29 21.48 -12.11
N SER A 157 -10.69 20.59 -11.20
CA SER A 157 -12.04 20.60 -10.63
C SER A 157 -12.24 21.74 -9.62
N ALA A 158 -11.18 22.14 -8.91
CA ALA A 158 -11.21 23.22 -7.93
C ALA A 158 -11.17 24.61 -8.60
N ASP A 159 -10.48 24.72 -9.74
CA ASP A 159 -10.45 25.93 -10.57
C ASP A 159 -10.49 25.54 -12.06
N PRO A 160 -11.67 25.58 -12.70
CA PRO A 160 -11.83 25.26 -14.11
C PRO A 160 -11.03 26.16 -15.06
N SER A 161 -10.59 27.35 -14.61
CA SER A 161 -9.78 28.26 -15.43
C SER A 161 -8.37 27.71 -15.69
N LEU A 162 -7.87 26.82 -14.81
CA LEU A 162 -6.59 26.12 -15.02
C LEU A 162 -6.63 25.15 -16.21
N ALA A 163 -7.82 24.67 -16.60
CA ALA A 163 -7.97 23.80 -17.78
C ALA A 163 -7.65 24.57 -19.07
N ILE A 164 -8.06 25.83 -19.13
CA ILE A 164 -7.84 26.72 -20.28
C ILE A 164 -6.35 27.03 -20.45
N ALA A 165 -5.61 27.21 -19.33
CA ALA A 165 -4.16 27.44 -19.35
C ALA A 165 -3.34 26.19 -19.72
N SER A 166 -3.92 24.99 -19.56
CA SER A 166 -3.25 23.71 -19.84
C SER A 166 -3.46 23.17 -21.25
N LEU A 167 -4.35 23.77 -22.05
CA LEU A 167 -4.49 23.46 -23.47
C LEU A 167 -3.17 23.77 -24.19
N PRO A 168 -2.67 22.89 -25.07
CA PRO A 168 -1.56 23.25 -25.93
C PRO A 168 -1.90 24.55 -26.67
N PRO A 169 -0.93 25.47 -26.87
CA PRO A 169 -1.17 26.61 -27.73
C PRO A 169 -1.71 26.09 -29.06
N ALA A 170 -2.75 26.73 -29.58
CA ALA A 170 -3.38 26.35 -30.84
C ALA A 170 -2.30 26.03 -31.88
N PRO A 171 -2.42 24.92 -32.65
CA PRO A 171 -1.38 24.48 -33.55
C PRO A 171 -0.96 25.66 -34.44
N ALA A 172 0.32 26.01 -34.37
CA ALA A 172 0.92 27.03 -35.22
C ALA A 172 1.01 26.47 -36.64
N GLY A 173 -0.07 26.66 -37.41
CA GLY A 173 -0.19 26.18 -38.79
C GLY A 173 -1.56 25.60 -39.09
N LEU A 174 -2.59 26.45 -39.08
CA LEU A 174 -3.73 26.28 -39.97
C LEU A 174 -3.55 27.32 -41.07
N ASP A 175 -2.90 26.90 -42.16
CA ASP A 175 -2.81 27.70 -43.36
C ASP A 175 -4.23 28.00 -43.84
N ALA A 176 -4.49 29.29 -43.98
CA ALA A 176 -5.73 29.83 -44.48
C ALA A 176 -5.90 29.45 -45.95
N ASP A 177 -6.57 28.34 -46.21
CA ASP A 177 -7.38 28.17 -47.42
C ASP A 177 -8.54 27.21 -47.13
N GLY A 178 -9.73 27.80 -46.95
CA GLY A 178 -11.01 27.11 -47.14
C GLY A 178 -11.85 26.83 -45.89
N ASP A 179 -12.47 27.88 -45.33
CA ASP A 179 -13.93 28.08 -45.30
C ASP A 179 -14.35 28.87 -44.03
N ALA A 180 -15.03 30.00 -44.26
CA ALA A 180 -15.34 31.00 -43.24
C ALA A 180 -16.42 30.54 -42.22
N GLY A 181 -16.90 29.29 -42.33
CA GLY A 181 -17.91 28.70 -41.44
C GLY A 181 -17.36 28.22 -40.09
N ASP A 182 -16.14 27.69 -40.03
CA ASP A 182 -15.65 26.99 -38.83
C ASP A 182 -15.10 27.94 -37.75
N MET A 183 -14.57 29.10 -38.12
CA MET A 183 -14.11 30.10 -37.16
C MET A 183 -15.26 30.86 -36.48
N ALA A 184 -16.37 31.05 -37.20
CA ALA A 184 -17.60 31.58 -36.63
C ALA A 184 -18.21 30.57 -35.63
N ALA A 185 -18.17 29.27 -35.96
CA ALA A 185 -18.62 28.19 -35.07
C ALA A 185 -17.76 28.09 -33.80
N LEU A 186 -16.43 28.21 -33.92
CA LEU A 186 -15.52 28.19 -32.78
C LEU A 186 -15.67 29.42 -31.89
N ALA A 187 -15.86 30.61 -32.48
CA ALA A 187 -16.13 31.84 -31.74
C ALA A 187 -17.50 31.82 -31.05
N LEU A 188 -18.53 31.24 -31.68
CA LEU A 188 -19.84 31.03 -31.06
C LEU A 188 -19.76 30.05 -29.90
N LEU A 189 -19.02 28.95 -30.04
CA LEU A 189 -18.87 27.92 -29.01
C LEU A 189 -18.14 28.50 -27.78
N LEU A 190 -17.05 29.24 -28.01
CA LEU A 190 -16.33 29.95 -26.95
C LEU A 190 -17.19 31.02 -26.28
N GLY A 191 -18.01 31.75 -27.05
CA GLY A 191 -18.96 32.75 -26.53
C GLY A 191 -20.10 32.14 -25.72
N GLN A 192 -20.67 31.01 -26.16
CA GLN A 192 -21.75 30.29 -25.46
C GLN A 192 -21.25 29.67 -24.16
N VAL A 193 -20.03 29.12 -24.14
CA VAL A 193 -19.40 28.59 -22.92
C VAL A 193 -19.07 29.71 -21.94
N SER A 194 -18.56 30.85 -22.40
CA SER A 194 -18.33 32.03 -21.56
C SER A 194 -19.62 32.55 -20.91
N THR A 195 -20.71 32.61 -21.68
CA THR A 195 -22.01 33.10 -21.20
C THR A 195 -22.67 32.10 -20.23
N LEU A 196 -22.52 30.80 -20.46
CA LEU A 196 -22.99 29.74 -19.57
C LEU A 196 -22.24 29.76 -18.22
N MET A 197 -20.92 29.96 -18.24
CA MET A 197 -20.10 30.07 -17.04
C MET A 197 -20.39 31.35 -16.24
N ALA A 198 -20.63 32.48 -16.92
CA ALA A 198 -21.07 33.72 -16.26
C ALA A 198 -22.45 33.58 -15.60
N GLY A 199 -23.39 32.85 -16.22
CA GLY A 199 -24.71 32.58 -15.66
C GLY A 199 -24.72 31.63 -14.46
N ILE A 200 -23.81 30.65 -14.43
CA ILE A 200 -23.65 29.71 -13.30
C ILE A 200 -22.97 30.40 -12.12
N ALA A 201 -21.94 31.22 -12.38
CA ALA A 201 -21.30 32.03 -11.35
C ALA A 201 -22.26 33.03 -10.69
N ALA A 202 -23.13 33.68 -11.48
CA ALA A 202 -24.13 34.62 -10.96
C ALA A 202 -25.22 33.94 -10.11
N ARG A 203 -25.64 32.71 -10.44
CA ARG A 203 -26.64 31.96 -9.66
C ARG A 203 -26.11 31.40 -8.35
N ASN A 204 -24.82 31.07 -8.29
CA ASN A 204 -24.18 30.53 -7.08
C ASN A 204 -23.65 31.63 -6.13
N ALA A 205 -23.62 32.89 -6.58
CA ALA A 205 -23.22 34.04 -5.78
C ALA A 205 -24.37 34.70 -4.99
N GLN A 206 -25.60 34.18 -5.10
CA GLN A 206 -26.75 34.66 -4.34
C GLN A 206 -26.97 33.78 -3.09
N PRO A 207 -26.65 34.23 -1.87
CA PRO A 207 -27.15 33.58 -0.68
C PRO A 207 -28.68 33.74 -0.62
N ALA A 208 -29.34 32.62 -0.34
CA ALA A 208 -30.78 32.53 -0.13
C ALA A 208 -31.15 33.14 1.23
N GLY A 209 -32.06 34.12 1.22
CA GLY A 209 -32.73 34.64 2.43
C GLY A 209 -32.01 35.79 3.10
#